data_AF-A0A947BUU7-F1
#
_entry.id   AF-A0A947BUU7-F1
#
_cell.length_a   1.000
_cell.length_b   1.000
_cell.length_c   1.000
_cell.angle_alpha   90.00
_cell.angle_beta   90.00
_cell.angle_gamma   90.00
#
_symmetry.space_group_name_H-M   'P 1'
#
loop_
_entity.id
_entity.type
_entity.pdbx_description
1 polymer ?
#
loop_
_entity_poly.entity_id
_entity_poly.type
_entity_poly.pdbx_seq_one_letter_code
_entity_poly.pdbx_strand_id
1 'polypeptide(L)'
;MDLEQYLGPEGLLAKQIDGFSYREQQFEMASVVADTINSGQTLICEAGTGTGKTFAYLLPVMLSGKKAIISTGTKNLQDQLYHRDLPKVRELLSTPVKAALLKGRSNYLCLNRMDHALTDLRGHSKENAEHLATIRDWSSVTRSGDIAELGVISEDAMVWPLVTSSAENCL
;
A
#
# COMPACT_ATOMS: atom_id res chain seq x y z
N MET A 1 17.29 -10.48 -17.16
CA MET A 1 17.05 -10.56 -15.71
C MET A 1 16.87 -12.03 -15.40
N ASP A 2 17.66 -12.62 -14.50
CA ASP A 2 17.52 -14.05 -14.17
C ASP A 2 16.41 -14.23 -13.13
N LEU A 3 15.21 -14.57 -13.59
CA LEU A 3 14.02 -14.78 -12.76
C LEU A 3 13.91 -16.19 -12.20
N GLU A 4 14.61 -17.17 -12.80
CA GLU A 4 14.55 -18.58 -12.44
C GLU A 4 15.04 -18.80 -11.01
N GLN A 5 16.12 -18.12 -10.62
CA GLN A 5 16.66 -18.14 -9.26
C GLN A 5 15.67 -17.62 -8.19
N TYR A 6 14.61 -16.91 -8.58
CA TYR A 6 13.61 -16.36 -7.67
C TYR A 6 12.29 -17.14 -7.71
N LEU A 7 11.69 -17.25 -8.89
CA LEU A 7 10.34 -17.80 -9.10
C LEU A 7 10.33 -19.25 -9.58
N GLY A 8 11.47 -19.81 -9.96
CA GLY A 8 11.58 -21.20 -10.40
C GLY A 8 11.23 -22.20 -9.29
N PRO A 9 11.09 -23.50 -9.63
CA PRO A 9 10.73 -24.55 -8.68
C PRO A 9 11.71 -24.69 -7.51
N GLU A 10 12.99 -24.36 -7.74
CA GLU A 10 14.06 -24.36 -6.73
C GLU A 10 14.52 -22.93 -6.37
N GLY A 11 13.73 -21.92 -6.73
CA GLY A 11 14.03 -20.51 -6.55
C GLY A 11 13.90 -20.06 -5.09
N LEU A 12 14.28 -18.80 -4.83
CA LEU A 12 14.23 -18.20 -3.49
C LEU A 12 12.83 -18.22 -2.89
N LEU A 13 11.77 -18.05 -3.68
CA LEU A 13 10.39 -18.12 -3.16
C LEU A 13 10.06 -19.51 -2.61
N ALA A 14 10.45 -20.57 -3.32
CA ALA A 14 10.22 -21.94 -2.88
C ALA A 14 10.96 -22.27 -1.58
N LYS A 15 12.12 -21.64 -1.36
CA LYS A 15 12.96 -21.85 -0.17
C LYS A 15 12.54 -21.04 1.06
N GLN A 16 11.90 -19.89 0.86
CA GLN A 16 11.63 -18.93 1.95
C GLN A 16 10.14 -18.80 2.30
N ILE A 17 9.23 -19.21 1.42
CA ILE A 17 7.80 -19.10 1.66
C ILE A 17 7.22 -20.50 1.88
N ASP A 18 6.85 -20.79 3.12
CA ASP A 18 6.15 -22.02 3.47
C ASP A 18 4.87 -22.18 2.66
N GLY A 19 4.72 -23.35 2.02
CA GLY A 19 3.57 -23.65 1.16
C GLY A 19 3.60 -22.95 -0.19
N PHE A 20 4.73 -22.35 -0.61
CA PHE A 20 4.90 -21.92 -1.99
C PHE A 20 4.82 -23.13 -2.93
N SER A 21 4.07 -22.95 -4.01
CA SER A 21 4.05 -23.88 -5.13
C SER A 21 4.39 -23.13 -6.41
N TYR A 22 5.31 -23.69 -7.17
CA TYR A 22 5.66 -23.20 -8.49
C TYR A 22 4.40 -23.16 -9.37
N ARG A 23 4.23 -22.06 -10.10
CA ARG A 23 3.15 -21.87 -11.07
C ARG A 23 3.75 -21.31 -12.33
N GLU A 24 3.67 -22.06 -13.41
CA GLU A 24 4.20 -21.67 -14.72
C GLU A 24 3.63 -20.30 -15.16
N GLN A 25 2.32 -20.06 -14.96
CA GLN A 25 1.70 -18.78 -15.33
C GLN A 25 2.27 -17.59 -14.55
N GLN A 26 2.73 -17.80 -13.32
CA GLN A 26 3.38 -16.74 -12.53
C GLN A 26 4.73 -16.37 -13.13
N PHE A 27 5.50 -17.39 -13.52
CA PHE A 27 6.82 -17.24 -14.11
C PHE A 27 6.74 -16.60 -15.50
N GLU A 28 5.80 -17.05 -16.34
CA GLU A 28 5.53 -16.47 -17.66
C GLU A 28 5.16 -14.98 -17.54
N MET A 29 4.21 -14.64 -16.65
CA MET A 29 3.83 -13.25 -16.41
C MET A 29 5.04 -12.41 -15.98
N ALA A 30 5.85 -12.92 -15.04
CA ALA A 30 7.03 -12.20 -14.56
C ALA A 30 8.07 -11.96 -15.66
N SER A 31 8.28 -12.95 -16.53
CA SER A 31 9.20 -12.88 -17.66
C SER A 31 8.75 -11.81 -18.66
N VAL A 32 7.49 -11.84 -19.07
CA VAL A 32 6.94 -10.85 -20.01
C VAL A 32 6.94 -9.44 -19.41
N VAL A 33 6.67 -9.29 -18.10
CA VAL A 33 6.79 -8.00 -17.40
C VAL A 33 8.24 -7.51 -17.38
N ALA A 34 9.21 -8.37 -17.08
CA ALA A 34 10.63 -8.01 -17.08
C ALA A 34 11.10 -7.53 -18.46
N ASP A 35 10.73 -8.25 -19.51
CA ASP A 35 11.07 -7.90 -20.89
C ASP A 35 10.42 -6.57 -21.30
N THR A 36 9.16 -6.36 -20.94
CA THR A 36 8.44 -5.09 -21.19
C THR A 36 9.12 -3.91 -20.49
N ILE A 37 9.54 -4.09 -19.23
CA ILE A 37 10.27 -3.05 -18.49
C ILE A 37 11.61 -2.74 -19.16
N ASN A 38 12.33 -3.76 -19.66
CA ASN A 38 13.63 -3.60 -20.30
C ASN A 38 13.52 -2.96 -21.68
N SER A 39 12.51 -3.34 -22.48
CA SER A 39 12.26 -2.81 -23.81
C SER A 39 11.55 -1.45 -23.81
N GLY A 40 10.95 -1.06 -22.68
CA GLY A 40 10.20 0.19 -22.56
C GLY A 40 8.86 0.16 -23.31
N GLN A 41 8.28 -1.03 -23.47
CA GLN A 41 7.01 -1.24 -24.18
C GLN A 41 5.80 -1.21 -23.23
N THR A 42 4.61 -1.38 -23.81
CA THR A 42 3.36 -1.52 -23.08
C THR A 42 2.89 -2.96 -23.13
N LEU A 43 2.51 -3.52 -21.98
CA LEU A 43 1.94 -4.86 -21.86
C LEU A 43 0.49 -4.78 -21.38
N ILE A 44 -0.38 -5.54 -22.03
CA ILE A 44 -1.71 -5.88 -21.52
C ILE A 44 -1.66 -7.37 -21.20
N CYS A 45 -1.93 -7.73 -19.95
CA CYS A 45 -1.86 -9.10 -19.46
C CYS A 45 -3.07 -9.38 -18.56
N GLU A 46 -3.74 -10.50 -18.82
CA GLU A 46 -4.78 -11.03 -17.96
C GLU A 46 -4.20 -12.14 -17.09
N ALA A 47 -4.37 -12.01 -15.77
CA ALA A 47 -3.91 -13.01 -14.80
C ALA A 47 -5.06 -13.39 -13.86
N GLY A 48 -5.43 -14.66 -13.87
CA GLY A 48 -6.49 -15.19 -13.00
C GLY A 48 -6.20 -15.02 -11.50
N THR A 49 -7.22 -15.18 -10.66
CA THR A 49 -7.05 -15.19 -9.21
C THR A 49 -6.18 -16.37 -8.76
N GLY A 50 -5.31 -16.16 -7.78
CA GLY A 50 -4.44 -17.22 -7.24
C GLY A 50 -3.17 -17.53 -8.06
N THR A 51 -2.97 -16.85 -9.19
CA THR A 51 -1.75 -16.98 -10.04
C THR A 51 -0.49 -16.38 -9.43
N GLY A 52 -0.57 -15.70 -8.29
CA GLY A 52 0.59 -15.01 -7.70
C GLY A 52 0.97 -13.71 -8.43
N LYS A 53 0.02 -13.07 -9.12
CA LYS A 53 0.18 -11.83 -9.90
C LYS A 53 1.02 -10.75 -9.21
N THR A 54 0.84 -10.56 -7.90
CA THR A 54 1.56 -9.52 -7.15
C THR A 54 3.06 -9.72 -7.19
N PHE A 55 3.54 -10.93 -6.96
CA PHE A 55 4.97 -11.24 -7.02
C PHE A 55 5.48 -11.20 -8.45
N ALA A 56 4.65 -11.64 -9.41
CA ALA A 56 5.01 -11.65 -10.83
C ALA A 56 5.34 -10.24 -11.36
N TYR A 57 4.64 -9.18 -10.93
CA TYR A 57 5.01 -7.81 -11.32
C TYR A 57 5.98 -7.14 -10.33
N LEU A 58 5.93 -7.41 -9.02
CA LEU A 58 6.78 -6.72 -8.05
C LEU A 58 8.26 -7.08 -8.22
N LEU A 59 8.53 -8.36 -8.41
CA LEU A 59 9.89 -8.87 -8.49
C LEU A 59 10.67 -8.22 -9.65
N PRO A 60 10.18 -8.23 -10.92
CA PRO A 60 10.89 -7.56 -12.00
C PRO A 60 10.93 -6.03 -11.85
N VAL A 61 9.89 -5.41 -11.28
CA VAL A 61 9.91 -3.97 -10.98
C VAL A 61 11.06 -3.63 -10.03
N MET A 62 11.23 -4.38 -8.94
CA MET A 62 12.28 -4.14 -7.95
C MET A 62 13.68 -4.44 -8.51
N LEU A 63 13.83 -5.56 -9.24
CA LEU A 63 15.09 -5.96 -9.86
C LEU A 63 15.53 -5.02 -10.99
N SER A 64 14.59 -4.29 -11.61
CA SER A 64 14.93 -3.33 -12.66
C SER A 64 15.76 -2.14 -12.17
N GLY A 65 15.73 -1.84 -10.86
CA GLY A 65 16.34 -0.65 -10.29
C GLY A 65 15.72 0.68 -10.74
N LYS A 66 14.62 0.63 -11.51
CA LYS A 66 13.93 1.82 -12.02
C LYS A 66 12.93 2.35 -11.00
N LYS A 67 12.59 3.64 -11.12
CA LYS A 67 11.46 4.23 -10.38
C LYS A 67 10.16 3.73 -11.01
N ALA A 68 9.28 3.18 -10.19
CA ALA A 68 7.98 2.65 -10.63
C ALA A 68 6.83 3.21 -9.79
N ILE A 69 5.65 3.28 -10.40
CA ILE A 69 4.38 3.56 -9.74
C ILE A 69 3.51 2.32 -9.95
N ILE A 70 2.92 1.81 -8.88
CA ILE A 70 1.99 0.69 -8.92
C ILE A 70 0.63 1.20 -8.48
N SER A 71 -0.34 1.10 -9.38
CA SER A 71 -1.72 1.52 -9.14
C SER A 71 -2.61 0.30 -8.98
N THR A 72 -3.50 0.32 -7.99
CA THR A 72 -4.46 -0.74 -7.69
C THR A 72 -5.88 -0.20 -7.66
N GLY A 73 -6.88 -1.07 -7.82
CA GLY A 73 -8.28 -0.65 -7.96
C GLY A 73 -8.94 -0.11 -6.68
N THR A 74 -8.44 -0.45 -5.49
CA THR A 74 -9.03 -0.02 -4.21
C THR A 74 -7.96 0.31 -3.17
N LYS A 75 -8.33 1.08 -2.13
CA LYS A 75 -7.48 1.37 -0.95
C LYS A 75 -7.01 0.10 -0.26
N ASN A 76 -7.91 -0.84 0.00
CA ASN A 76 -7.59 -2.11 0.65
C ASN A 76 -6.55 -2.93 -0.14
N LEU A 77 -6.65 -2.95 -1.48
CA LEU A 77 -5.63 -3.60 -2.32
C LEU A 77 -4.29 -2.88 -2.25
N GLN A 78 -4.30 -1.55 -2.15
CA GLN A 78 -3.11 -0.73 -1.98
C GLN A 78 -2.43 -1.02 -0.63
N ASP A 79 -3.22 -1.11 0.45
CA ASP A 79 -2.74 -1.41 1.80
C ASP A 79 -2.19 -2.83 1.91
N GLN A 80 -2.88 -3.80 1.31
CA GLN A 80 -2.37 -5.16 1.20
C GLN A 80 -1.02 -5.19 0.46
N LEU A 81 -0.95 -4.51 -0.68
CA LEU A 81 0.29 -4.44 -1.46
C LEU A 81 1.43 -3.83 -0.64
N TYR A 82 1.18 -2.71 0.03
CA TYR A 82 2.22 -1.92 0.70
C TYR A 82 2.66 -2.51 2.04
N HIS A 83 1.74 -2.98 2.87
CA HIS A 83 2.03 -3.45 4.22
C HIS A 83 2.30 -4.95 4.32
N ARG A 84 1.87 -5.75 3.33
CA ARG A 84 2.01 -7.21 3.36
C ARG A 84 2.87 -7.76 2.22
N ASP A 85 2.53 -7.43 0.98
CA ASP A 85 3.17 -8.09 -0.16
C ASP A 85 4.56 -7.50 -0.45
N LEU A 86 4.70 -6.17 -0.46
CA LEU A 86 5.97 -5.49 -0.70
C LEU A 86 7.06 -5.84 0.34
N PRO A 87 6.80 -5.86 1.66
CA PRO A 87 7.81 -6.25 2.65
C PRO A 87 8.34 -7.67 2.43
N LYS A 88 7.47 -8.62 2.02
CA LYS A 88 7.88 -9.99 1.72
C LYS A 88 8.83 -10.06 0.53
N VAL A 89 8.55 -9.34 -0.55
CA VAL A 89 9.47 -9.30 -1.71
C VAL A 89 10.78 -8.61 -1.35
N ARG A 90 10.74 -7.57 -0.52
CA ARG A 90 11.95 -6.88 -0.02
C ARG A 90 12.85 -7.79 0.79
N GLU A 91 12.26 -8.55 1.72
CA GLU A 91 12.97 -9.53 2.53
C GLU A 91 13.63 -10.58 1.64
N LEU A 92 12.86 -11.13 0.69
CA LEU A 92 13.34 -12.14 -0.25
C LEU A 92 14.52 -11.68 -1.11
N LEU A 93 14.47 -10.43 -1.58
CA LEU A 93 15.54 -9.86 -2.40
C LEU A 93 16.72 -9.33 -1.59
N SER A 94 16.61 -9.25 -0.27
CA SER A 94 17.58 -8.55 0.60
C SER A 94 17.95 -7.15 0.09
N THR A 95 17.04 -6.50 -0.64
CA THR A 95 17.29 -5.22 -1.32
C THR A 95 16.55 -4.09 -0.59
N PRO A 96 17.25 -3.01 -0.20
CA PRO A 96 16.61 -1.85 0.41
C PRO A 96 15.85 -1.04 -0.65
N VAL A 97 14.60 -1.40 -0.93
CA VAL A 97 13.71 -0.61 -1.79
C VAL A 97 13.04 0.49 -0.97
N LYS A 98 13.23 1.73 -1.38
CA LYS A 98 12.46 2.88 -0.88
C LYS A 98 11.09 2.87 -1.53
N ALA A 99 10.05 2.85 -0.70
CA ALA A 99 8.67 2.92 -1.16
C ALA A 99 7.90 3.92 -0.31
N ALA A 100 6.84 4.48 -0.90
CA ALA A 100 5.89 5.33 -0.22
C ALA A 100 4.48 4.95 -0.67
N LEU A 101 3.53 5.00 0.26
CA LEU A 101 2.11 4.81 0.00
C LEU A 101 1.49 6.17 -0.32
N LEU A 102 0.77 6.26 -1.44
CA LEU A 102 0.13 7.50 -1.88
C LEU A 102 -1.39 7.32 -1.95
N LYS A 103 -2.09 7.98 -1.03
CA LYS A 103 -3.56 8.09 -1.01
C LYS A 103 -4.00 9.55 -1.21
N GLY A 104 -5.30 9.76 -1.41
CA GLY A 104 -5.87 11.12 -1.42
C GLY A 104 -5.75 11.77 -0.04
N ARG A 105 -5.66 13.11 0.01
CA ARG A 105 -5.49 13.91 1.25
C ARG A 105 -6.52 13.60 2.35
N SER A 106 -7.73 13.19 1.95
CA SER A 106 -8.80 12.82 2.88
C SER A 106 -8.54 11.51 3.64
N ASN A 107 -7.48 10.79 3.30
CA ASN A 107 -7.04 9.58 4.01
C ASN A 107 -5.88 9.88 4.98
N TYR A 108 -5.49 11.16 5.13
CA TYR A 108 -4.45 11.57 6.05
C TYR A 108 -4.98 12.60 7.05
N LEU A 109 -4.52 12.46 8.30
CA LEU A 109 -4.76 13.42 9.36
C LEU A 109 -4.15 14.78 8.99
N CYS A 110 -4.96 15.82 9.10
CA CYS A 110 -4.51 17.20 8.99
C CYS A 110 -4.43 17.80 10.39
N LEU A 111 -3.21 17.99 10.90
CA LEU A 111 -2.96 18.50 12.25
C LEU A 111 -3.65 19.85 12.49
N ASN A 112 -3.57 20.77 11.53
CA ASN A 112 -4.25 22.06 11.62
C ASN A 112 -5.77 21.92 11.79
N ARG A 113 -6.40 21.03 11.02
CA ARG A 113 -7.85 20.83 11.10
C ARG A 113 -8.27 20.13 12.39
N MET A 114 -7.45 19.18 12.86
CA MET A 114 -7.62 18.56 14.18
C MET A 114 -7.57 19.61 15.29
N ASP A 115 -6.59 20.51 15.29
CA ASP A 115 -6.46 21.56 16.31
C ASP A 115 -7.67 22.50 16.31
N HIS A 116 -8.19 22.85 15.13
CA HIS A 116 -9.41 23.63 15.02
C HIS A 116 -10.63 22.89 15.59
N ALA A 117 -10.81 21.62 15.24
CA ALA A 117 -11.92 20.79 15.73
C ALA A 117 -11.86 20.57 17.26
N LEU A 118 -10.66 20.45 17.83
CA LEU A 118 -10.45 20.33 19.27
C LEU A 118 -10.71 21.64 20.03
N THR A 119 -10.63 22.79 19.36
CA THR A 119 -10.90 24.10 19.97
C THR A 119 -12.40 24.40 20.01
N ASP A 120 -13.17 23.92 19.02
CA ASP A 120 -14.63 24.15 18.90
C ASP A 120 -15.48 22.94 19.32
N LEU A 121 -15.22 22.38 20.52
CA LEU A 121 -15.94 21.19 21.00
C LEU A 121 -17.45 21.44 21.25
N ARG A 122 -17.87 22.70 21.44
CA ARG A 122 -19.28 23.04 21.74
C ARG A 122 -20.21 22.78 20.56
N GLY A 123 -19.68 22.75 19.33
CA GLY A 123 -20.44 22.45 18.12
C GLY A 123 -20.51 20.97 17.75
N HIS A 124 -19.90 20.08 18.54
CA HIS A 124 -19.78 18.66 18.19
C HIS A 124 -20.74 17.76 18.99
N SER A 125 -21.21 16.69 18.36
CA SER A 125 -21.92 15.62 19.06
C SER A 125 -21.01 14.95 20.09
N LYS A 126 -21.61 14.30 21.10
CA LYS A 126 -20.85 13.52 22.09
C LYS A 126 -19.93 12.49 21.43
N GLU A 127 -20.43 11.81 20.40
CA GLU A 127 -19.68 10.82 19.61
C GLU A 127 -18.46 11.46 18.91
N ASN A 128 -18.63 12.60 18.23
CA ASN A 128 -17.51 13.28 17.59
C ASN A 128 -16.48 13.78 18.62
N ALA A 129 -16.91 14.21 19.82
CA ALA A 129 -15.99 14.59 20.88
C ALA A 129 -15.14 13.40 21.38
N GLU A 130 -15.74 12.22 21.50
CA GLU A 130 -15.03 10.96 21.86
C GLU A 130 -14.05 10.54 20.76
N HIS A 131 -14.48 10.61 19.50
CA HIS A 131 -13.62 10.36 18.34
C HIS A 131 -12.44 11.34 18.26
N LEU A 132 -12.67 12.64 18.45
CA LEU A 132 -11.62 13.66 18.45
C LEU A 132 -10.57 13.41 19.54
N ALA A 133 -11.00 13.02 20.75
CA ALA A 133 -10.07 12.65 21.82
C ALA A 133 -9.21 11.44 21.41
N THR A 134 -9.82 10.43 20.81
CA THR A 134 -9.14 9.22 20.32
C THR A 134 -8.13 9.56 19.21
N ILE A 135 -8.53 10.39 18.24
CA ILE A 135 -7.68 10.84 17.13
C ILE A 135 -6.49 11.66 17.63
N ARG A 136 -6.72 12.56 18.61
CA ARG A 136 -5.64 13.33 19.25
C ARG A 136 -4.60 12.40 19.87
N ASP A 137 -5.05 11.41 20.65
CA ASP A 137 -4.13 10.49 21.31
C ASP A 137 -3.35 9.65 20.28
N TRP A 138 -4.02 9.19 19.23
CA TRP A 138 -3.38 8.48 18.11
C TRP A 138 -2.40 9.34 17.30
N SER A 139 -2.66 10.64 17.14
CA SER A 139 -1.79 11.56 16.37
C SER A 139 -0.36 11.61 16.91
N SER A 140 -0.17 11.31 18.20
CA SER A 140 1.14 11.28 18.86
C SER A 140 1.97 10.03 18.57
N VAL A 141 1.34 8.96 18.05
CA VAL A 141 1.99 7.65 17.82
C VAL A 141 2.11 7.27 16.35
N THR A 142 1.23 7.78 15.48
CA THR A 142 1.33 7.52 14.03
C THR A 142 2.56 8.19 13.42
N ARG A 143 3.17 7.52 12.44
CA ARG A 143 4.26 8.09 11.63
C ARG A 143 3.82 8.61 10.27
N SER A 144 2.72 8.08 9.75
CA SER A 144 2.23 8.40 8.41
C SER A 144 1.05 9.37 8.43
N GLY A 145 0.26 9.34 9.52
CA GLY A 145 -1.03 10.02 9.59
C GLY A 145 -2.13 9.36 8.75
N ASP A 146 -1.90 8.15 8.21
CA ASP A 146 -2.91 7.41 7.45
C ASP A 146 -4.03 6.93 8.37
N ILE A 147 -5.25 7.38 8.12
CA ILE A 147 -6.40 7.10 9.01
C ILE A 147 -6.74 5.60 9.07
N ALA A 148 -6.32 4.82 8.06
CA ALA A 148 -6.52 3.37 8.06
C ALA A 148 -5.73 2.66 9.19
N GLU A 149 -4.69 3.30 9.74
CA GLU A 149 -3.94 2.77 10.89
C GLU A 149 -4.75 2.76 12.19
N LEU A 150 -5.76 3.63 12.33
CA LEU A 150 -6.47 3.79 13.59
C LEU A 150 -7.40 2.62 13.88
N GLY A 151 -8.17 2.16 12.88
CA GLY A 151 -9.02 0.96 12.91
C GLY A 151 -10.18 0.94 13.92
N VAL A 152 -10.14 1.74 14.99
CA VAL A 152 -11.16 1.81 16.05
C VAL A 152 -12.30 2.78 15.73
N ILE A 153 -12.10 3.67 14.76
CA ILE A 153 -13.13 4.57 14.24
C ILE A 153 -13.44 4.12 12.81
N SER A 154 -14.73 3.95 12.51
CA SER A 154 -15.18 3.57 11.16
C SER A 154 -14.80 4.63 10.12
N GLU A 155 -14.39 4.22 8.92
CA GLU A 155 -13.97 5.14 7.84
C GLU A 155 -15.08 6.10 7.37
N ASP A 156 -16.34 5.80 7.64
CA ASP A 156 -17.51 6.64 7.33
C ASP A 156 -17.91 7.59 8.48
N ALA A 157 -17.18 7.58 9.60
CA ALA A 157 -17.47 8.43 10.74
C ALA A 157 -17.42 9.92 10.37
N MET A 158 -18.41 10.66 10.86
CA MET A 158 -18.58 12.10 10.59
C MET A 158 -17.48 12.98 11.18
N VAL A 159 -16.58 12.40 11.98
CA VAL A 159 -15.39 13.09 12.50
C VAL A 159 -14.33 13.30 11.41
N TRP A 160 -14.24 12.44 10.39
CA TRP A 160 -13.14 12.49 9.42
C TRP A 160 -13.10 13.78 8.60
N PRO A 161 -14.22 14.31 8.08
CA PRO A 161 -14.20 15.61 7.41
C PRO A 161 -13.73 16.76 8.31
N LEU A 162 -13.84 16.63 9.63
CA LEU A 162 -13.38 17.64 10.59
C LEU A 162 -11.86 17.66 10.74
N VAL A 163 -11.20 16.51 10.58
CA VAL A 163 -9.76 16.35 10.86
C VAL A 163 -8.91 16.00 9.65
N THR A 164 -9.51 15.76 8.48
CA THR A 164 -8.81 15.47 7.21
C THR A 164 -8.97 16.61 6.21
N SER A 165 -8.08 16.70 5.22
CA SER A 165 -8.12 17.75 4.20
C SER A 165 -8.55 17.25 2.82
N SER A 166 -9.11 18.14 2.02
CA SER A 166 -9.45 17.97 0.61
C SER A 166 -8.70 19.05 -0.21
N ALA A 167 -8.90 19.06 -1.53
CA ALA A 167 -8.38 20.14 -2.36
C ALA A 167 -9.05 21.50 -2.07
N GLU A 168 -10.27 21.49 -1.53
CA GLU A 168 -11.12 22.67 -1.36
C GLU A 168 -11.05 23.28 0.05
N ASN A 169 -10.63 22.49 1.05
CA ASN A 169 -10.61 22.91 2.46
C ASN A 169 -9.19 23.03 3.05
N CYS A 170 -8.18 22.92 2.18
CA CYS A 170 -6.78 23.12 2.51
C CYS A 170 -6.38 24.57 2.20
N LEU A 171 -5.52 25.15 3.04
CA LEU A 171 -5.07 26.55 2.97
C LEU A 171 -4.43 26.91 1.61
#